data_AF-A0A0G1MV37-F1
#
_entry.id   AF-A0A0G1MV37-F1
#
_cell.length_a   1.000
_cell.length_b   1.000
_cell.length_c   1.000
_cell.angle_alpha   90.00
_cell.angle_beta   90.00
_cell.angle_gamma   90.00
#
_symmetry.space_group_name_H-M   'P 1'
#
loop_
_entity.id
_entity.type
_entity.pdbx_description
1 polymer ?
#
loop_
_entity_poly.entity_id
_entity_poly.type
_entity_poly.pdbx_seq_one_letter_code
_entity_poly.pdbx_strand_id
1 'polypeptide(L)'
;MKLFIDTSDREKIVVGIDQKRFETSAKKEASQKLLPFIEEVLKREGKDFKDIEKIQVAEGPGSFTGLRVGVSVANALGFSLGVPVNGKDLRKGEVVDIRYS
;
A
#
# COMPACT_ATOMS: atom_id res chain seq x y z
N MET A 1 -3.95 -6.24 12.26
CA MET A 1 -4.65 -6.42 10.96
C MET A 1 -3.67 -6.38 9.80
N LYS A 2 -4.07 -6.86 8.63
CA LYS A 2 -3.27 -6.82 7.40
C LYS A 2 -3.77 -5.74 6.45
N LEU A 3 -2.88 -4.83 6.04
CA LEU A 3 -3.14 -3.85 4.98
C LEU A 3 -2.68 -4.43 3.63
N PHE A 4 -3.46 -4.24 2.57
CA PHE A 4 -3.11 -4.56 1.19
C PHE A 4 -3.16 -3.29 0.34
N ILE A 5 -2.14 -3.06 -0.50
CA ILE A 5 -2.03 -1.91 -1.41
C ILE A 5 -1.79 -2.44 -2.82
N ASP A 6 -2.64 -2.05 -3.76
CA ASP A 6 -2.45 -2.37 -5.17
C ASP A 6 -2.73 -1.13 -6.03
N THR A 7 -1.66 -0.69 -6.68
CA THR A 7 -1.61 0.44 -7.61
C THR A 7 -1.08 -0.01 -8.97
N SER A 8 -1.20 -1.31 -9.28
CA SER A 8 -0.77 -1.89 -10.56
C SER A 8 -1.67 -1.45 -11.73
N ASP A 9 -2.91 -1.07 -11.46
CA ASP A 9 -3.86 -0.55 -12.45
C ASP A 9 -3.66 0.96 -12.67
N ARG A 10 -3.77 1.42 -13.91
CA ARG A 10 -3.66 2.84 -14.27
C ARG A 10 -4.89 3.66 -13.92
N GLU A 11 -6.04 3.01 -13.81
CA GLU A 11 -7.33 3.68 -13.66
C GLU A 11 -7.84 3.68 -12.21
N LYS A 12 -7.35 2.75 -11.39
CA LYS A 12 -7.80 2.57 -10.01
C LYS A 12 -6.69 2.25 -9.02
N ILE A 13 -6.94 2.63 -7.78
CA ILE A 13 -6.17 2.25 -6.59
C ILE A 13 -7.04 1.30 -5.80
N VAL A 14 -6.47 0.18 -5.35
CA VAL A 14 -7.15 -0.78 -4.47
C VAL A 14 -6.43 -0.82 -3.13
N VAL A 15 -7.19 -0.63 -2.05
CA VAL A 15 -6.74 -0.78 -0.66
C VAL A 15 -7.57 -1.88 -0.01
N GLY A 16 -6.92 -2.81 0.69
CA GLY A 16 -7.61 -3.87 1.42
C GLY A 16 -7.27 -3.89 2.89
N ILE A 17 -8.26 -4.23 3.72
CA ILE A 17 -8.09 -4.52 5.15
C ILE A 17 -8.57 -5.94 5.38
N ASP A 18 -7.66 -6.83 5.79
CA ASP A 18 -7.89 -8.26 5.96
C ASP A 18 -8.54 -8.92 4.73
N GLN A 19 -9.85 -9.18 4.76
CA GLN A 19 -10.60 -9.79 3.64
C GLN A 19 -11.39 -8.78 2.79
N LYS A 20 -11.50 -7.52 3.23
CA LYS A 20 -12.26 -6.48 2.53
C LYS A 20 -11.35 -5.71 1.57
N ARG A 21 -11.90 -5.29 0.44
CA ARG A 21 -11.22 -4.45 -0.56
C ARG A 21 -12.08 -3.25 -0.92
N PHE A 22 -11.41 -2.13 -1.09
CA PHE A 22 -11.98 -0.84 -1.42
C PHE A 22 -11.21 -0.29 -2.61
N GLU A 23 -11.90 0.39 -3.51
CA GLU A 23 -11.30 0.97 -4.71
C GLU A 23 -11.66 2.44 -4.86
N THR A 24 -10.73 3.19 -5.45
CA THR A 24 -10.95 4.58 -5.87
C THR A 24 -10.24 4.84 -7.20
N SER A 25 -10.57 5.93 -7.87
CA SER A 25 -9.95 6.28 -9.15
C SER A 25 -8.51 6.79 -8.97
N ALA A 26 -7.59 6.22 -9.74
CA ALA A 26 -6.20 6.67 -9.87
C ALA A 26 -6.06 7.91 -10.79
N LYS A 27 -7.14 8.37 -11.44
CA LYS A 27 -7.11 9.54 -12.33
C LYS A 27 -6.71 10.80 -11.55
N LYS A 28 -5.75 11.59 -12.06
CA LYS A 28 -5.18 12.78 -11.40
C LYS A 28 -4.40 12.44 -10.12
N GLU A 29 -3.16 11.99 -10.31
CA GLU A 29 -2.11 11.85 -9.29
C GLU A 29 -2.33 10.78 -8.22
N ALA A 30 -2.10 9.52 -8.58
CA ALA A 30 -2.16 8.38 -7.66
C ALA A 30 -1.28 8.53 -6.40
N SER A 31 -0.13 9.22 -6.52
CA SER A 31 0.78 9.54 -5.41
C SER A 31 0.13 10.37 -4.32
N GLN A 32 -0.71 11.33 -4.70
CA GLN A 32 -1.43 12.20 -3.77
C GLN A 32 -2.66 11.53 -3.17
N LYS A 33 -3.22 10.53 -3.87
CA LYS A 33 -4.49 9.89 -3.50
C LYS A 33 -4.34 8.68 -2.59
N LEU A 34 -3.25 7.92 -2.74
CA LEU A 34 -3.12 6.64 -2.06
C LEU A 34 -3.18 6.76 -0.53
N LEU A 35 -2.37 7.63 0.06
CA LEU A 35 -2.31 7.75 1.52
C LEU A 35 -3.63 8.29 2.12
N PRO A 36 -4.25 9.37 1.59
CA PRO A 36 -5.59 9.80 2.04
C PRO A 36 -6.65 8.71 1.88
N PHE A 37 -6.60 7.92 0.82
CA PHE A 37 -7.55 6.83 0.62
C PHE A 37 -7.35 5.69 1.63
N ILE A 38 -6.11 5.36 2.00
CA ILE A 38 -5.83 4.42 3.09
C ILE A 38 -6.44 4.94 4.40
N GLU A 39 -6.22 6.21 4.74
CA GLU A 39 -6.78 6.83 5.96
C GLU A 39 -8.31 6.79 5.98
N GLU A 40 -8.95 7.15 4.85
CA GLU A 40 -10.39 7.09 4.68
C GLU A 40 -10.94 5.66 4.91
N VAL A 41 -10.30 4.66 4.32
CA VAL A 41 -10.69 3.25 4.44
C VAL A 41 -10.52 2.75 5.87
N LEU A 42 -9.41 3.09 6.54
CA LEU A 42 -9.18 2.77 7.95
C LEU A 42 -10.27 3.36 8.84
N LYS A 43 -10.58 4.66 8.65
CA LYS A 43 -11.60 5.37 9.42
C LYS A 43 -13.00 4.77 9.22
N ARG A 44 -13.36 4.40 7.99
CA ARG A 44 -14.64 3.73 7.68
C ARG A 44 -14.80 2.39 8.40
N GLU A 45 -13.70 1.67 8.58
CA GLU A 45 -13.67 0.39 9.28
C GLU A 45 -13.42 0.53 10.80
N GLY A 46 -13.39 1.76 11.32
CA GLY A 46 -13.13 2.02 12.74
C GLY A 46 -11.74 1.58 13.19
N LYS A 47 -10.75 1.68 12.30
CA LYS A 47 -9.36 1.29 12.50
C LYS A 47 -8.43 2.51 12.43
N ASP A 48 -7.21 2.31 12.92
CA ASP A 48 -6.13 3.28 12.90
C ASP A 48 -4.87 2.66 12.25
N PHE A 49 -3.94 3.48 11.76
CA PHE A 49 -2.66 3.00 11.22
C PHE A 49 -1.90 2.12 12.21
N LYS A 50 -1.99 2.41 13.52
CA LYS A 50 -1.35 1.61 14.57
C LYS A 50 -1.88 0.18 14.68
N ASP A 51 -3.06 -0.12 14.14
CA ASP A 51 -3.65 -1.46 14.17
C ASP A 51 -3.06 -2.38 13.07
N ILE A 52 -2.28 -1.81 12.14
CA ILE A 52 -1.61 -2.54 11.07
C ILE A 52 -0.47 -3.35 11.69
N GLU A 53 -0.45 -4.65 11.43
CA GLU A 53 0.59 -5.59 11.91
C GLU A 53 1.52 -6.04 10.77
N LYS A 54 1.08 -5.88 9.51
CA LYS A 54 1.83 -6.18 8.30
C LYS A 54 1.19 -5.54 7.08
N ILE A 55 2.02 -5.23 6.09
CA ILE A 55 1.59 -4.64 4.82
C ILE A 55 1.91 -5.61 3.69
N GLN A 56 0.96 -5.76 2.76
CA GLN A 56 1.21 -6.34 1.47
C GLN A 56 1.03 -5.30 0.38
N VAL A 57 1.94 -5.30 -0.59
CA VAL A 57 1.90 -4.39 -1.73
C VAL A 57 2.15 -5.14 -3.04
N ALA A 58 1.43 -4.78 -4.09
CA ALA A 58 1.68 -5.31 -5.43
C ALA A 58 3.06 -4.86 -5.94
N GLU A 59 3.93 -5.81 -6.28
CA GLU A 59 5.27 -5.55 -6.84
C GLU A 59 5.28 -5.57 -8.38
N GLY A 60 4.25 -6.15 -9.02
CA GLY A 60 4.12 -6.28 -10.48
C GLY A 60 3.46 -7.59 -10.90
N PRO A 61 3.21 -7.79 -12.21
CA PRO A 61 3.35 -6.82 -13.29
C PRO A 61 2.27 -5.71 -13.23
N GLY A 62 2.50 -4.56 -13.89
CA GLY A 62 1.53 -3.46 -13.92
C GLY A 62 2.10 -2.09 -14.28
N SER A 63 1.34 -1.04 -13.99
CA SER A 63 1.70 0.37 -14.18
C SER A 63 3.00 0.71 -13.43
N PHE A 64 4.11 0.90 -14.13
CA PHE A 64 5.41 1.24 -13.52
C PHE A 64 5.31 2.41 -12.52
N THR A 65 4.67 3.50 -12.94
CA THR A 65 4.46 4.67 -12.08
C THR A 65 3.58 4.33 -10.87
N GLY A 66 2.49 3.59 -11.10
CA GLY A 66 1.57 3.18 -10.03
C GLY A 66 2.24 2.26 -9.01
N LEU A 67 2.93 1.22 -9.48
CA LEU A 67 3.68 0.28 -8.64
C LEU A 67 4.72 1.00 -7.77
N ARG A 68 5.49 1.95 -8.34
CA ARG A 68 6.45 2.75 -7.55
C ARG A 68 5.79 3.57 -6.47
N VAL A 69 4.61 4.14 -6.74
CA VAL A 69 3.83 4.85 -5.73
C VAL A 69 3.41 3.90 -4.61
N GLY A 70 2.82 2.76 -4.96
CA GLY A 70 2.36 1.76 -3.99
C GLY A 70 3.48 1.26 -3.10
N VAL A 71 4.59 0.82 -3.70
CA VAL A 71 5.77 0.33 -2.98
C VAL A 71 6.40 1.40 -2.11
N SER A 72 6.51 2.65 -2.59
CA SER A 72 7.09 3.75 -1.79
C SER A 72 6.25 4.05 -0.55
N VAL A 73 4.92 4.12 -0.69
CA VAL A 73 4.00 4.34 0.44
C VAL A 73 4.03 3.16 1.40
N ALA A 74 3.99 1.92 0.88
CA ALA A 74 4.07 0.71 1.70
C ALA A 74 5.37 0.66 2.51
N ASN A 75 6.51 0.99 1.89
CA ASN A 75 7.80 1.02 2.58
C ASN A 75 7.85 2.11 3.65
N ALA A 76 7.41 3.32 3.35
CA ALA A 76 7.38 4.41 4.33
C ALA A 76 6.50 4.07 5.54
N LEU A 77 5.30 3.51 5.31
CA LEU A 77 4.41 3.06 6.37
C LEU A 77 5.00 1.90 7.17
N GLY A 78 5.55 0.88 6.50
CA GLY A 78 6.15 -0.28 7.15
C GLY A 78 7.32 0.10 8.06
N PHE A 79 8.19 1.01 7.59
CA PHE A 79 9.30 1.53 8.36
C PHE A 79 8.82 2.32 9.60
N SER A 80 7.88 3.26 9.37
CA SER A 80 7.32 4.11 10.42
C SER A 80 6.63 3.28 11.52
N LEU A 81 5.76 2.36 11.13
CA LEU A 81 4.98 1.50 12.03
C LEU A 81 5.80 0.35 12.62
N GLY A 82 6.91 -0.03 11.99
CA GLY A 82 7.74 -1.15 12.44
C GLY A 82 7.16 -2.52 12.11
N VAL A 83 6.50 -2.60 10.98
CA VAL A 83 5.81 -3.80 10.53
C VAL A 83 6.38 -4.28 9.21
N PRO A 84 6.37 -5.59 8.96
CA PRO A 84 6.93 -6.13 7.74
C PRO A 84 6.08 -5.73 6.51
N VAL A 85 6.77 -5.53 5.38
CA VAL A 85 6.17 -5.28 4.06
C VAL A 85 6.56 -6.43 3.14
N ASN A 86 5.56 -7.17 2.62
CA ASN A 86 5.79 -8.40 1.84
C ASN A 86 6.76 -9.39 2.53
N GLY A 87 6.73 -9.43 3.87
CA GLY A 87 7.59 -10.29 4.69
C GLY A 87 8.98 -9.71 5.00
N LYS A 88 9.32 -8.52 4.49
CA LYS A 88 10.61 -7.84 4.73
C LYS A 88 10.52 -6.85 5.89
N ASP A 89 11.53 -6.83 6.74
CA ASP A 89 11.70 -5.93 7.86
C ASP A 89 12.58 -4.72 7.46
N LEU A 90 11.90 -3.61 7.17
CA LEU A 90 12.55 -2.40 6.67
C LEU A 90 13.46 -1.73 7.71
N ARG A 91 13.28 -2.01 9.00
CA ARG A 91 14.16 -1.49 10.05
C ARG A 91 15.50 -2.24 10.12
N LYS A 92 15.59 -3.40 9.48
CA LYS A 92 16.84 -4.15 9.29
C LYS A 92 17.57 -3.80 7.99
N GLY A 93 17.12 -2.77 7.28
CA GLY A 93 17.70 -2.34 6.01
C GLY A 93 17.21 -3.14 4.80
N GLU A 94 16.24 -4.04 4.96
CA GLU A 94 15.56 -4.67 3.82
C GLU A 94 14.66 -3.66 3.10
N VAL A 95 14.41 -3.88 1.81
CA VAL A 95 13.54 -3.01 1.00
C VAL A 95 12.68 -3.86 0.06
N VAL A 96 11.41 -3.49 -0.08
CA VAL A 96 10.55 -4.00 -1.16
C VAL A 96 10.73 -3.10 -2.37
N ASP A 97 10.95 -3.67 -3.54
CA ASP A 97 11.08 -2.93 -4.80
C ASP A 97 10.12 -3.53 -5.83
N ILE A 98 9.81 -2.76 -6.86
CA ILE A 98 8.97 -3.22 -7.96
C ILE A 98 9.69 -4.34 -8.72
N ARG A 99 8.93 -5.34 -9.15
CA ARG A 99 9.40 -6.43 -10.01
C ARG A 99 8.83 -6.21 -11.39
N TYR A 100 9.66 -5.63 -12.25
CA TYR A 100 9.36 -5.51 -13.66
C TYR A 100 10.09 -6.63 -14.41
N SER A 101 9.34 -7.42 -15.17
CA SER A 101 9.85 -8.46 -16.08
C SER A 101 9.50 -8.10 -17.50
#